data_AF-A0A9E3WLA5-F1
#
_entry.id   AF-A0A9E3WLA5-F1
#
_cell.length_a   1.000
_cell.length_b   1.000
_cell.length_c   1.000
_cell.angle_alpha   90.00
_cell.angle_beta   90.00
_cell.angle_gamma   90.00
#
_symmetry.space_group_name_H-M   'P 1'
#
loop_
_entity.id
_entity.type
_entity.pdbx_description
1 polymer ?
#
loop_
_entity_poly.entity_id
_entity_poly.type
_entity_poly.pdbx_seq_one_letter_code
_entity_poly.pdbx_strand_id
1 'polypeptide(L)'
;MLLEVATGACFAALYWYEVAGGPTCEIETVAVLQSRYLKHIVLFALMLVATFIDFDEQTIPDAITVPGVVLALILAVVLPMSREVVWVWRPPQCEFLSVVSGVMRAKEWTAYLTSVKCLLIGLACFIGWCIAVVPWLWTTRRGLKKAFQYYVASFRRRLSPIMVVIAIIGSLAILLVWKFLNPVVLVVDHRWESLFSALVGMAAGGGLIWAVRIVGSHALGQEAMGFGDVTLMAMIGAFLGWQATLIVFFLAPFAALFISVSQWLLTRRRDIAFGPYLCGGACYLVVDWDNMWVRARPIFELGLFVPGVLAVGLALMGVLLIGMRWLRETLFGGCEDVDDSTTDAASPREGK
;
A
#
# COMPACT_ATOMS: atom_id res chain seq x y z
N MET A 1 -18.94 14.33 17.47
CA MET A 1 -19.99 13.56 18.17
C MET A 1 -20.52 12.37 17.37
N LEU A 2 -21.28 12.53 16.27
CA LEU A 2 -21.80 11.36 15.53
C LEU A 2 -20.70 10.41 15.04
N LEU A 3 -19.61 10.96 14.49
CA LEU A 3 -18.47 10.17 14.04
C LEU A 3 -17.82 9.36 15.17
N GLU A 4 -17.56 10.00 16.31
CA GLU A 4 -16.90 9.36 17.46
C GLU A 4 -17.75 8.22 18.03
N VAL A 5 -19.07 8.43 18.12
CA VAL A 5 -20.02 7.39 18.55
C VAL A 5 -20.07 6.24 17.55
N ALA A 6 -20.11 6.54 16.24
CA ALA A 6 -20.09 5.52 15.21
C ALA A 6 -18.78 4.71 15.23
N THR A 7 -17.63 5.38 15.34
CA THR A 7 -16.31 4.71 15.44
C THR A 7 -16.23 3.83 16.69
N GLY A 8 -16.71 4.32 17.84
CA GLY A 8 -16.77 3.54 19.08
C GLY A 8 -17.65 2.30 18.95
N ALA A 9 -18.82 2.44 18.32
CA ALA A 9 -19.71 1.31 18.03
C ALA A 9 -19.08 0.30 17.06
N CYS A 10 -18.41 0.78 16.01
CA CYS A 10 -17.68 -0.07 15.06
C CYS A 10 -16.54 -0.85 15.73
N PHE A 11 -15.77 -0.22 16.61
CA PHE A 11 -14.70 -0.90 17.35
C PHE A 11 -15.26 -1.94 18.34
N ALA A 12 -16.36 -1.62 19.03
CA ALA A 12 -17.04 -2.60 19.88
C ALA A 12 -17.59 -3.79 19.07
N ALA A 13 -18.16 -3.54 17.88
CA ALA A 13 -18.62 -4.59 16.98
C ALA A 13 -17.45 -5.44 16.46
N LEU A 14 -16.32 -4.82 16.11
CA LEU A 14 -15.11 -5.53 15.67
C LEU A 14 -14.54 -6.38 16.81
N TYR A 15 -14.53 -5.88 18.05
CA TYR A 15 -14.12 -6.66 19.22
C TYR A 15 -15.02 -7.87 19.41
N TRP A 16 -16.35 -7.67 19.33
CA TRP A 16 -17.29 -8.77 19.42
C TRP A 16 -17.02 -9.81 18.34
N TYR A 17 -16.82 -9.39 17.09
CA TYR A 17 -16.54 -10.28 15.98
C TYR A 17 -15.19 -11.02 16.12
N GLU A 18 -14.09 -10.33 16.41
CA GLU A 18 -12.76 -10.95 16.43
C GLU A 18 -12.43 -11.73 17.70
N VAL A 19 -13.01 -11.33 18.84
CA VAL A 19 -12.63 -11.84 20.17
C VAL A 19 -13.77 -12.62 20.83
N ALA A 20 -15.02 -12.20 20.69
CA ALA A 20 -16.14 -12.76 21.47
C ALA A 20 -17.08 -13.70 20.69
N GLY A 21 -17.19 -13.57 19.37
CA GLY A 21 -18.26 -14.19 18.56
C GLY A 21 -17.85 -14.72 17.19
N GLY A 22 -16.56 -14.62 16.81
CA GLY A 22 -16.06 -15.07 15.52
C GLY A 22 -16.04 -16.59 15.34
N PRO A 23 -15.89 -17.09 14.10
CA PRO A 23 -15.74 -18.52 13.84
C PRO A 23 -14.52 -19.04 14.60
N THR A 24 -14.77 -19.82 15.64
CA THR A 24 -13.74 -20.44 16.47
C THR A 24 -12.96 -21.44 15.63
N CYS A 25 -11.88 -21.01 14.97
CA CYS A 25 -10.78 -21.92 14.72
C CYS A 25 -10.23 -22.32 16.09
N GLU A 26 -10.38 -23.59 16.46
CA GLU A 26 -10.26 -24.17 17.81
C GLU A 26 -8.89 -24.01 18.53
N ILE A 27 -7.97 -23.13 18.10
CA ILE A 27 -6.55 -23.17 18.50
C ILE A 27 -5.93 -21.79 18.83
N GLU A 28 -6.67 -20.67 18.85
CA GLU A 28 -6.09 -19.36 19.21
C GLU A 28 -6.40 -18.93 20.66
N THR A 29 -5.37 -18.48 21.39
CA THR A 29 -5.54 -17.94 22.75
C THR A 29 -6.15 -16.54 22.71
N VAL A 30 -6.90 -16.18 23.76
CA VAL A 30 -7.54 -14.85 23.88
C VAL A 30 -6.52 -13.71 23.73
N ALA A 31 -5.28 -13.89 24.19
CA ALA A 31 -4.22 -12.91 24.04
C ALA A 31 -3.83 -12.64 22.57
N VAL A 32 -3.85 -13.67 21.72
CA VAL A 32 -3.58 -13.55 20.28
C VAL A 32 -4.70 -12.76 19.61
N LEU A 33 -5.96 -13.12 19.89
CA LEU A 33 -7.13 -12.43 19.35
C LEU A 33 -7.15 -10.95 19.76
N GLN A 34 -6.85 -10.64 21.03
CA GLN A 34 -6.74 -9.26 21.51
C GLN A 34 -5.61 -8.48 20.84
N SER A 35 -4.48 -9.13 20.57
CA SER A 35 -3.35 -8.49 19.88
C SER A 35 -3.67 -8.16 18.41
N ARG A 36 -4.41 -9.04 17.72
CA ARG A 36 -4.92 -8.82 16.36
C ARG A 36 -5.92 -7.67 16.34
N TYR A 37 -6.89 -7.71 17.24
CA TYR A 37 -7.87 -6.64 17.41
C TYR A 37 -7.19 -5.28 17.65
N LEU A 38 -6.21 -5.21 18.55
CA LEU A 38 -5.46 -3.98 18.83
C LEU A 38 -4.77 -3.43 17.58
N LYS A 39 -4.14 -4.30 16.78
CA LYS A 39 -3.53 -3.93 15.51
C LYS A 39 -4.56 -3.37 14.52
N HIS A 40 -5.73 -4.01 14.42
CA HIS A 40 -6.80 -3.59 13.50
C HIS A 40 -7.45 -2.27 13.89
N ILE A 41 -7.73 -2.02 15.18
CA ILE A 41 -8.30 -0.72 15.59
C ILE A 41 -7.32 0.44 15.35
N VAL A 42 -6.01 0.20 15.50
CA VAL A 42 -4.99 1.21 15.18
C VAL A 42 -4.99 1.51 13.69
N LEU A 43 -4.98 0.47 12.84
CA LEU A 43 -5.07 0.63 11.39
C LEU A 43 -6.36 1.36 10.99
N PHE A 44 -7.51 0.96 11.52
CA PHE A 44 -8.81 1.54 11.21
C PHE A 44 -8.90 2.99 11.68
N ALA A 45 -8.34 3.34 12.84
CA ALA A 45 -8.27 4.72 13.30
C ALA A 45 -7.45 5.59 12.35
N LEU A 46 -6.27 5.13 11.92
CA LEU A 46 -5.42 5.85 10.98
C LEU A 46 -6.08 6.03 9.61
N MET A 47 -6.70 4.95 9.09
CA MET A 47 -7.43 4.99 7.82
C MET A 47 -8.67 5.88 7.88
N LEU A 48 -9.39 5.88 9.00
CA LEU A 48 -10.55 6.75 9.20
C LEU A 48 -10.12 8.21 9.19
N VAL A 49 -9.08 8.58 9.94
CA VAL A 49 -8.53 9.94 9.94
C VAL A 49 -8.07 10.34 8.53
N ALA A 50 -7.32 9.45 7.84
CA ALA A 50 -6.88 9.70 6.47
C ALA A 50 -8.05 9.87 5.49
N THR A 51 -9.12 9.08 5.63
CA THR A 51 -10.31 9.15 4.78
C THR A 51 -11.05 10.46 4.92
N PHE A 52 -11.22 10.97 6.15
CA PHE A 52 -11.89 12.26 6.37
C PHE A 52 -11.06 13.43 5.86
N ILE A 53 -9.75 13.41 6.08
CA ILE A 53 -8.86 14.44 5.54
C ILE A 53 -8.88 14.40 4.01
N ASP A 54 -8.91 13.21 3.41
CA ASP A 54 -8.99 13.08 1.95
C ASP A 54 -10.35 13.51 1.38
N PHE A 55 -11.45 13.33 2.11
CA PHE A 55 -12.75 13.89 1.70
C PHE A 55 -12.78 15.42 1.73
N ASP A 56 -12.09 16.04 2.69
CA ASP A 56 -12.10 17.49 2.87
C ASP A 56 -11.06 18.19 1.97
N GLU A 57 -9.85 17.64 1.90
CA GLU A 57 -8.69 18.26 1.23
C GLU A 57 -8.28 17.57 -0.07
N GLN A 58 -8.82 16.39 -0.40
CA GLN A 58 -8.40 15.56 -1.55
C GLN A 58 -6.89 15.28 -1.55
N THR A 59 -6.29 15.26 -0.36
CA THR A 59 -4.90 14.89 -0.15
C THR A 59 -4.79 13.95 1.05
N ILE A 60 -3.94 12.93 0.91
CA ILE A 60 -3.63 12.03 2.01
C ILE A 60 -2.40 12.59 2.76
N PRO A 61 -2.53 12.89 4.06
CA PRO A 61 -1.45 13.52 4.81
C PRO A 61 -0.35 12.52 5.14
N ASP A 62 0.88 12.83 4.73
CA ASP A 62 2.08 12.07 5.12
C ASP A 62 2.28 12.03 6.64
N ALA A 63 1.72 13.01 7.37
CA ALA A 63 1.71 13.06 8.83
C ALA A 63 0.92 11.89 9.46
N ILE A 64 0.06 11.20 8.71
CA ILE A 64 -0.67 10.00 9.17
C ILE A 64 -0.02 8.74 8.63
N THR A 65 0.28 8.69 7.33
CA THR A 65 0.77 7.46 6.68
C THR A 65 2.22 7.12 7.07
N VAL A 66 3.11 8.11 7.18
CA VAL A 66 4.52 7.86 7.55
C VAL A 66 4.65 7.39 9.00
N PRO A 67 4.07 8.07 10.01
CA PRO A 67 4.05 7.55 11.37
C PRO A 67 3.27 6.23 11.47
N GLY A 68 2.22 6.05 10.67
CA GLY A 68 1.46 4.81 10.58
C GLY A 68 2.32 3.61 10.17
N VAL A 69 3.17 3.76 9.14
CA VAL A 69 4.15 2.73 8.75
C VAL A 69 5.11 2.42 9.89
N VAL A 70 5.68 3.44 10.54
CA VAL A 70 6.61 3.24 11.67
C VAL A 70 5.92 2.51 12.82
N LEU A 71 4.69 2.90 13.14
CA LEU A 71 3.87 2.26 14.15
C LEU A 71 3.57 0.79 13.80
N ALA A 72 3.27 0.49 12.53
CA ALA A 72 3.06 -0.87 12.06
C ALA A 72 4.32 -1.75 12.26
N LEU A 73 5.50 -1.22 11.92
CA LEU A 73 6.78 -1.93 12.11
C LEU A 73 7.07 -2.17 13.61
N ILE A 74 6.75 -1.21 14.48
CA ILE A 74 6.88 -1.38 15.94
C ILE A 74 5.90 -2.44 16.44
N LEU A 75 4.63 -2.35 16.06
CA LEU A 75 3.60 -3.32 16.44
C LEU A 75 3.93 -4.74 15.95
N ALA A 76 4.53 -4.88 14.77
CA ALA A 76 5.00 -6.16 14.25
C ALA A 76 6.02 -6.84 15.19
N VAL A 77 6.90 -6.06 15.82
CA VAL A 77 7.91 -6.57 16.77
C VAL A 77 7.33 -6.81 18.16
N VAL A 78 6.45 -5.91 18.63
CA VAL A 78 5.85 -5.97 19.98
C VAL A 78 4.78 -7.06 20.06
N LEU A 79 3.96 -7.21 19.02
CA LEU A 79 2.81 -8.12 18.95
C LEU A 79 2.99 -9.14 17.81
N PRO A 80 3.97 -10.05 17.90
CA PRO A 80 4.31 -10.91 16.78
C PRO A 80 3.22 -11.91 16.39
N MET A 81 2.34 -12.23 17.34
CA MET A 81 1.21 -13.14 17.15
C MET A 81 0.01 -12.48 16.48
N SER A 82 0.00 -11.14 16.34
CA SER A 82 -1.12 -10.40 15.74
C SER A 82 -1.18 -10.46 14.22
N ARG A 83 -0.38 -11.33 13.57
CA ARG A 83 -0.39 -11.45 12.11
C ARG A 83 -1.68 -12.10 11.63
N GLU A 84 -2.10 -11.70 10.44
CA GLU A 84 -3.05 -12.51 9.70
C GLU A 84 -2.37 -13.83 9.33
N VAL A 85 -2.87 -14.90 9.93
CA VAL A 85 -2.26 -16.21 9.91
C VAL A 85 -2.38 -16.80 8.50
N VAL A 86 -1.27 -16.84 7.77
CA VAL A 86 -1.15 -17.55 6.48
C VAL A 86 -0.42 -18.86 6.72
N TRP A 87 -1.13 -19.92 7.12
CA TRP A 87 -0.60 -21.29 7.07
C TRP A 87 -0.85 -21.88 5.67
N VAL A 88 0.19 -21.96 4.82
CA VAL A 88 0.13 -22.69 3.55
C VAL A 88 0.73 -24.09 3.73
N TRP A 89 -0.07 -25.13 3.49
CA TRP A 89 0.24 -26.51 3.87
C TRP A 89 0.98 -27.35 2.80
N ARG A 90 1.38 -26.80 1.63
CA ARG A 90 2.08 -27.59 0.59
C ARG A 90 3.08 -26.77 -0.26
N PRO A 91 4.37 -27.17 -0.35
CA PRO A 91 5.40 -26.48 -1.17
C PRO A 91 5.26 -26.74 -2.69
N PRO A 92 5.61 -25.76 -3.57
CA PRO A 92 5.77 -25.95 -5.01
C PRO A 92 7.18 -26.49 -5.32
N GLN A 93 7.35 -27.08 -6.50
CA GLN A 93 8.47 -27.96 -6.86
C GLN A 93 9.75 -27.25 -7.34
N CYS A 94 9.89 -25.92 -7.18
CA CYS A 94 11.02 -25.15 -7.74
C CYS A 94 11.71 -24.20 -6.72
N GLU A 95 13.03 -24.30 -6.63
CA GLU A 95 13.89 -23.88 -5.50
C GLU A 95 14.11 -22.37 -5.33
N PHE A 96 14.02 -21.58 -6.41
CA PHE A 96 14.25 -20.13 -6.40
C PHE A 96 12.98 -19.29 -6.11
N LEU A 97 11.79 -19.92 -6.19
CA LEU A 97 10.46 -19.30 -6.06
C LEU A 97 9.93 -19.20 -4.62
N SER A 98 10.69 -19.77 -3.68
CA SER A 98 10.31 -20.06 -2.31
C SER A 98 10.40 -18.83 -1.39
N VAL A 99 11.14 -17.82 -1.82
CA VAL A 99 11.59 -16.66 -1.02
C VAL A 99 10.50 -15.60 -0.78
N VAL A 100 9.52 -15.49 -1.69
CA VAL A 100 8.51 -14.42 -1.65
C VAL A 100 7.08 -14.97 -1.48
N SER A 101 6.83 -16.21 -1.87
CA SER A 101 5.48 -16.78 -1.95
C SER A 101 4.94 -17.35 -0.64
N GLY A 102 5.75 -17.49 0.41
CA GLY A 102 5.33 -18.13 1.66
C GLY A 102 5.01 -19.63 1.50
N VAL A 103 5.41 -20.23 0.38
CA VAL A 103 5.17 -21.65 0.10
C VAL A 103 6.51 -22.39 0.13
N MET A 104 7.10 -22.49 1.33
CA MET A 104 8.32 -23.25 1.60
C MET A 104 8.03 -24.45 2.49
N ARG A 105 8.83 -25.52 2.34
CA ARG A 105 8.85 -26.60 3.31
C ARG A 105 9.20 -26.02 4.68
N ALA A 106 8.48 -26.37 5.74
CA ALA A 106 8.64 -25.75 7.08
C ALA A 106 10.10 -25.71 7.60
N LYS A 107 10.95 -26.66 7.19
CA LYS A 107 12.38 -26.73 7.56
C LYS A 107 13.29 -25.83 6.70
N GLU A 108 12.88 -25.51 5.48
CA GLU A 108 13.61 -24.63 4.56
C GLU A 108 13.24 -23.16 4.81
N TRP A 109 12.00 -22.90 5.22
CA TRP A 109 11.53 -21.56 5.61
C TRP A 109 12.30 -21.01 6.81
N THR A 110 12.50 -21.82 7.86
CA THR A 110 13.26 -21.43 9.04
C THR A 110 14.72 -21.15 8.70
N ALA A 111 15.35 -21.98 7.85
CA ALA A 111 16.70 -21.74 7.36
C ALA A 111 16.80 -20.44 6.53
N TYR A 112 15.80 -20.15 5.70
CA TYR A 112 15.75 -18.93 4.89
C TYR A 112 15.57 -17.66 5.74
N LEU A 113 14.66 -17.67 6.72
CA LEU A 113 14.44 -16.55 7.64
C LEU A 113 15.68 -16.22 8.47
N THR A 114 16.47 -17.23 8.83
CA THR A 114 17.77 -17.05 9.49
C THR A 114 18.90 -16.63 8.54
N SER A 115 18.67 -16.63 7.23
CA SER A 115 19.67 -16.25 6.24
C SER A 115 19.93 -14.75 6.21
N VAL A 116 21.18 -14.36 6.00
CA VAL A 116 21.58 -12.96 5.72
C VAL A 116 20.84 -12.39 4.51
N LYS A 117 20.45 -13.24 3.55
CA LYS A 117 19.67 -12.81 2.37
C LYS A 117 18.32 -12.19 2.78
N CYS A 118 17.61 -12.80 3.74
CA CYS A 118 16.34 -12.29 4.24
C CYS A 118 16.51 -10.93 4.93
N LEU A 119 17.58 -10.77 5.70
CA LEU A 119 17.94 -9.50 6.34
C LEU A 119 18.22 -8.40 5.31
N LEU A 120 19.00 -8.72 4.25
CA LEU A 120 19.30 -7.76 3.19
C LEU A 120 18.04 -7.30 2.45
N ILE A 121 17.10 -8.21 2.20
CA ILE A 121 15.81 -7.86 1.60
C ILE A 121 15.00 -6.96 2.54
N GLY A 122 14.90 -7.30 3.82
CA GLY A 122 14.20 -6.47 4.80
C GLY A 122 14.79 -5.05 4.91
N LEU A 123 16.12 -4.94 4.96
CA LEU A 123 16.81 -3.65 4.94
C LEU A 123 16.60 -2.90 3.62
N ALA A 124 16.62 -3.59 2.49
CA ALA A 124 16.35 -2.98 1.18
C ALA A 124 14.92 -2.45 1.09
N CYS A 125 13.92 -3.17 1.61
CA CYS A 125 12.54 -2.71 1.71
C CYS A 125 12.43 -1.44 2.58
N PHE A 126 13.09 -1.43 3.75
CA PHE A 126 13.06 -0.29 4.65
C PHE A 126 13.75 0.96 4.10
N ILE A 127 14.98 0.79 3.60
CA ILE A 127 15.76 1.87 2.99
C ILE A 127 15.05 2.36 1.72
N GLY A 128 14.53 1.44 0.91
CA GLY A 128 13.75 1.76 -0.28
C GLY A 128 12.52 2.62 0.05
N TRP A 129 11.80 2.29 1.14
CA TRP A 129 10.69 3.12 1.63
C TRP A 129 11.15 4.50 2.11
N CYS A 130 12.23 4.58 2.89
CA CYS A 130 12.79 5.87 3.35
C CYS A 130 13.15 6.79 2.16
N ILE A 131 13.68 6.21 1.09
CA ILE A 131 14.02 6.93 -0.14
C ILE A 131 12.75 7.27 -0.94
N ALA A 132 11.77 6.36 -1.00
CA ALA A 132 10.52 6.56 -1.73
C ALA A 132 9.70 7.74 -1.20
N VAL A 133 9.63 7.92 0.13
CA VAL A 133 8.90 9.02 0.79
C VAL A 133 9.48 10.41 0.45
N VAL A 134 10.75 10.49 0.04
CA VAL A 134 11.35 11.77 -0.36
C VAL A 134 10.72 12.23 -1.69
N PRO A 135 10.17 13.46 -1.77
CA PRO A 135 9.46 13.91 -2.96
C PRO A 135 10.39 14.01 -4.18
N TRP A 136 10.19 13.11 -5.14
CA TRP A 136 10.92 13.03 -6.39
C TRP A 136 10.39 14.03 -7.41
N LEU A 137 11.29 14.83 -7.98
CA LEU A 137 10.99 15.65 -9.16
C LEU A 137 11.76 15.07 -10.34
N TRP A 138 11.05 14.50 -11.32
CA TRP A 138 11.63 14.01 -12.55
C TRP A 138 11.27 14.93 -13.71
N THR A 139 12.24 15.69 -14.24
CA THR A 139 12.02 16.59 -15.38
C THR A 139 12.85 16.14 -16.59
N THR A 140 12.22 15.58 -17.62
CA THR A 140 12.92 15.05 -18.81
C THR A 140 13.19 16.11 -19.90
N ARG A 141 12.74 17.36 -19.72
CA ARG A 141 12.77 18.42 -20.76
C ARG A 141 14.17 18.79 -21.31
N ARG A 142 15.28 18.43 -20.66
CA ARG A 142 16.65 18.86 -21.03
C ARG A 142 17.65 17.72 -21.29
N GLY A 143 17.14 16.51 -21.56
CA GLY A 143 17.94 15.31 -21.87
C GLY A 143 18.33 14.46 -20.64
N LEU A 144 18.55 13.16 -20.86
CA LEU A 144 18.72 12.13 -19.80
C LEU A 144 19.86 12.43 -18.82
N LYS A 145 21.01 12.91 -19.32
CA LYS A 145 22.19 13.20 -18.49
C LYS A 145 21.96 14.39 -17.54
N LYS A 146 21.30 15.45 -18.00
CA LYS A 146 20.93 16.60 -17.16
C LYS A 146 19.78 16.27 -16.23
N ALA A 147 18.82 15.45 -16.66
CA ALA A 147 17.75 14.94 -15.80
C ALA A 147 18.32 14.13 -14.62
N PHE A 148 19.30 13.25 -14.85
CA PHE A 148 19.98 12.50 -13.79
C PHE A 148 20.77 13.42 -12.83
N GLN A 149 21.45 14.44 -13.34
CA GLN A 149 22.14 15.41 -12.48
C GLN A 149 21.16 16.22 -11.62
N TYR A 150 20.05 16.68 -12.19
CA TYR A 150 19.00 17.36 -11.43
C TYR A 150 18.32 16.41 -10.43
N TYR A 151 18.17 15.15 -10.78
CA TYR A 151 17.66 14.10 -9.89
C TYR A 151 18.54 13.94 -8.64
N VAL A 152 19.85 13.73 -8.82
CA VAL A 152 20.80 13.59 -7.68
C VAL A 152 20.87 14.90 -6.87
N ALA A 153 20.87 16.06 -7.52
CA ALA A 153 20.90 17.35 -6.85
C ALA A 153 19.61 17.66 -6.08
N SER A 154 18.44 17.30 -6.61
CA SER A 154 17.14 17.46 -5.96
C SER A 154 17.05 16.55 -4.74
N PHE A 155 17.47 15.28 -4.90
CA PHE A 155 17.52 14.30 -3.81
C PHE A 155 18.36 14.81 -2.64
N ARG A 156 19.58 15.28 -2.91
CA ARG A 156 20.50 15.76 -1.85
C ARG A 156 19.98 17.02 -1.12
N ARG A 157 19.20 17.87 -1.80
CA ARG A 157 18.63 19.09 -1.19
C ARG A 157 17.33 18.82 -0.42
N ARG A 158 16.54 17.84 -0.86
CA ARG A 158 15.22 17.52 -0.28
C ARG A 158 15.25 16.40 0.75
N LEU A 159 16.38 15.70 0.89
CA LEU A 159 16.60 14.72 1.94
C LEU A 159 16.61 15.43 3.29
N SER A 160 15.51 15.31 4.04
CA SER A 160 15.42 15.91 5.36
C SER A 160 16.31 15.15 6.34
N PRO A 161 16.98 15.85 7.29
CA PRO A 161 17.83 15.19 8.29
C PRO A 161 17.04 14.19 9.13
N ILE A 162 15.75 14.44 9.36
CA ILE A 162 14.84 13.56 10.09
C ILE A 162 14.73 12.19 9.40
N MET A 163 14.56 12.15 8.07
CA MET A 163 14.44 10.88 7.34
C MET A 163 15.75 10.08 7.35
N VAL A 164 16.90 10.76 7.34
CA VAL A 164 18.21 10.10 7.50
C VAL A 164 18.33 9.46 8.89
N VAL A 165 17.92 10.18 9.93
CA VAL A 165 17.91 9.66 11.30
C VAL A 165 16.98 8.45 11.42
N ILE A 166 15.77 8.51 10.85
CA ILE A 166 14.83 7.38 10.80
C ILE A 166 15.45 6.19 10.06
N ALA A 167 16.11 6.42 8.92
CA ALA A 167 16.74 5.36 8.13
C ALA A 167 17.86 4.66 8.92
N ILE A 168 18.71 5.42 9.62
CA ILE A 168 19.81 4.87 10.43
C ILE A 168 19.26 4.10 11.64
N ILE A 169 18.39 4.74 12.43
CA ILE A 169 17.82 4.14 13.63
C ILE A 169 17.00 2.89 13.27
N GLY A 170 16.16 2.97 12.24
CA GLY A 170 15.34 1.85 11.80
C GLY A 170 16.17 0.69 11.24
N SER A 171 17.22 0.98 10.46
CA SER A 171 18.14 -0.08 9.98
C SER A 171 18.86 -0.76 11.13
N LEU A 172 19.31 0.01 12.13
CA LEU A 172 19.92 -0.54 13.35
C LEU A 172 18.90 -1.40 14.14
N ALA A 173 17.66 -0.94 14.29
CA ALA A 173 16.60 -1.69 14.96
C ALA A 173 16.30 -3.02 14.23
N ILE A 174 16.21 -3.03 12.90
CA ILE A 174 16.02 -4.23 12.08
C ILE A 174 17.17 -5.22 12.31
N LEU A 175 18.41 -4.73 12.32
CA LEU A 175 19.60 -5.56 12.62
C LEU A 175 19.55 -6.14 14.04
N LEU A 176 19.11 -5.36 15.03
CA LEU A 176 18.97 -5.83 16.41
C LEU A 176 17.89 -6.89 16.55
N VAL A 177 16.73 -6.70 15.92
CA VAL A 177 15.64 -7.69 15.91
C VAL A 177 16.12 -8.98 15.22
N TRP A 178 16.79 -8.89 14.08
CA TRP A 178 17.32 -10.07 13.40
C TRP A 178 18.45 -10.77 14.16
N LYS A 179 19.27 -10.04 14.93
CA LYS A 179 20.39 -10.63 15.68
C LYS A 179 19.98 -11.21 17.02
N PHE A 180 19.11 -10.53 17.76
CA PHE A 180 18.76 -10.88 19.14
C PHE A 180 17.38 -11.52 19.28
N LEU A 181 16.45 -11.21 18.39
CA LEU A 181 15.06 -11.70 18.41
C LEU A 181 14.80 -12.72 17.27
N ASN A 182 15.87 -13.36 16.80
CA ASN A 182 15.84 -14.49 15.86
C ASN A 182 16.28 -15.82 16.50
N PRO A 183 15.83 -16.21 17.71
CA PRO A 183 16.11 -17.55 18.21
C PRO A 183 15.10 -18.54 17.61
N VAL A 184 15.46 -19.11 16.46
CA VAL A 184 14.78 -20.29 15.86
C VAL A 184 14.96 -21.57 16.71
N VAL A 185 15.63 -21.48 17.86
CA VAL A 185 15.91 -22.60 18.76
C VAL A 185 15.03 -22.49 20.01
N LEU A 186 13.87 -23.13 19.95
CA LEU A 186 13.05 -23.63 21.07
C LEU A 186 12.20 -22.66 21.91
N VAL A 187 12.00 -21.40 21.51
CA VAL A 187 11.00 -20.51 22.15
C VAL A 187 10.17 -19.78 21.09
N VAL A 188 8.88 -19.60 21.37
CA VAL A 188 7.81 -19.04 20.52
C VAL A 188 8.02 -17.54 20.23
N ASP A 189 9.16 -17.14 19.66
CA ASP A 189 9.46 -15.75 19.31
C ASP A 189 9.45 -15.58 17.79
N HIS A 190 8.26 -15.35 17.21
CA HIS A 190 8.11 -15.12 15.78
C HIS A 190 8.49 -13.68 15.35
N ARG A 191 9.02 -12.83 16.23
CA ARG A 191 9.17 -11.37 16.02
C ARG A 191 9.85 -10.96 14.72
N TRP A 192 10.94 -11.63 14.34
CA TRP A 192 11.62 -11.34 13.07
C TRP A 192 10.72 -11.56 11.86
N GLU A 193 9.97 -12.66 11.84
CA GLU A 193 9.07 -12.99 10.73
C GLU A 193 7.94 -11.96 10.58
N SER A 194 7.50 -11.34 11.68
CA SER A 194 6.46 -10.30 11.67
C SER A 194 7.00 -9.06 11.04
N LEU A 195 8.17 -8.65 11.50
CA LEU A 195 8.84 -7.48 10.99
C LEU A 195 9.15 -7.66 9.51
N PHE A 196 9.63 -8.83 9.10
CA PHE A 196 9.87 -9.13 7.71
C PHE A 196 8.59 -9.08 6.87
N SER A 197 7.48 -9.68 7.34
CA SER A 197 6.19 -9.62 6.63
C SER A 197 5.68 -8.18 6.49
N ALA A 198 5.80 -7.36 7.54
CA ALA A 198 5.45 -5.94 7.50
C ALA A 198 6.34 -5.14 6.52
N LEU A 199 7.65 -5.40 6.51
CA LEU A 199 8.60 -4.76 5.59
C LEU A 199 8.29 -5.10 4.13
N VAL A 200 8.01 -6.37 3.84
CA VAL A 200 7.65 -6.85 2.51
C VAL A 200 6.26 -6.32 2.12
N GLY A 201 5.30 -6.30 3.04
CA GLY A 201 3.96 -5.76 2.81
C GLY A 201 3.98 -4.27 2.49
N MET A 202 4.76 -3.49 3.24
CA MET A 202 5.01 -2.08 2.96
C MET A 202 5.60 -1.88 1.56
N ALA A 203 6.64 -2.64 1.22
CA ALA A 203 7.29 -2.54 -0.09
C ALA A 203 6.38 -2.99 -1.24
N ALA A 204 5.60 -4.06 -1.05
CA ALA A 204 4.66 -4.56 -2.05
C ALA A 204 3.50 -3.59 -2.27
N GLY A 205 2.93 -3.02 -1.20
CA GLY A 205 1.83 -2.07 -1.27
C GLY A 205 2.22 -0.76 -1.93
N GLY A 206 3.26 -0.12 -1.38
CA GLY A 206 3.79 1.10 -1.98
C GLY A 206 4.30 0.84 -3.40
N GLY A 207 5.05 -0.24 -3.62
CA GLY A 207 5.60 -0.60 -4.93
C GLY A 207 4.54 -0.85 -6.00
N LEU A 208 3.42 -1.49 -5.66
CA LEU A 208 2.34 -1.76 -6.61
C LEU A 208 1.66 -0.48 -7.09
N ILE A 209 1.20 0.37 -6.16
CA ILE A 209 0.57 1.65 -6.52
C ILE A 209 1.57 2.55 -7.23
N TRP A 210 2.83 2.55 -6.81
CA TRP A 210 3.87 3.32 -7.46
C TRP A 210 4.12 2.85 -8.91
N ALA A 211 4.08 1.54 -9.17
CA ALA A 211 4.18 0.99 -10.52
C ALA A 211 2.98 1.40 -11.40
N VAL A 212 1.76 1.33 -10.87
CA VAL A 212 0.54 1.83 -11.54
C VAL A 212 0.69 3.31 -11.87
N ARG A 213 1.13 4.12 -10.90
CA ARG A 213 1.36 5.56 -11.07
C ARG A 213 2.36 5.85 -12.19
N ILE A 214 3.48 5.12 -12.24
CA ILE A 214 4.50 5.29 -13.30
C ILE A 214 3.89 4.97 -14.66
N VAL A 215 3.29 3.78 -14.82
CA VAL A 215 2.74 3.35 -16.11
C VAL A 215 1.60 4.26 -16.57
N GLY A 216 0.67 4.58 -15.68
CA GLY A 216 -0.46 5.47 -15.96
C GLY A 216 0.00 6.88 -16.33
N SER A 217 0.97 7.44 -15.61
CA SER A 217 1.45 8.81 -15.89
C SER A 217 2.18 8.90 -17.23
N HIS A 218 2.89 7.85 -17.61
CA HIS A 218 3.51 7.78 -18.94
C HIS A 218 2.47 7.64 -20.06
N ALA A 219 1.41 6.86 -19.84
CA ALA A 219 0.35 6.66 -20.83
C ALA A 219 -0.51 7.93 -21.04
N LEU A 220 -0.94 8.56 -19.95
CA LEU A 220 -1.84 9.72 -19.99
C LEU A 220 -1.11 11.06 -20.22
N GLY A 221 0.21 11.13 -19.99
CA GLY A 221 0.98 12.37 -20.09
C GLY A 221 0.67 13.39 -18.98
N GLN A 222 -0.06 12.97 -17.95
CA GLN A 222 -0.43 13.73 -16.76
C GLN A 222 -0.25 12.83 -15.53
N GLU A 223 -0.17 13.41 -14.33
CA GLU A 223 -0.05 12.61 -13.11
C GLU A 223 -1.30 11.75 -12.91
N ALA A 224 -1.17 10.44 -13.11
CA ALA A 224 -2.32 9.54 -13.11
C ALA A 224 -2.91 9.27 -11.72
N MET A 225 -2.10 9.45 -10.67
CA MET A 225 -2.47 9.11 -9.30
C MET A 225 -1.63 9.90 -8.29
N GLY A 226 -2.24 10.28 -7.17
CA GLY A 226 -1.58 11.01 -6.09
C GLY A 226 -0.51 10.17 -5.40
N PHE A 227 0.57 10.81 -4.93
CA PHE A 227 1.58 10.10 -4.14
C PHE A 227 1.03 9.64 -2.77
N GLY A 228 0.00 10.31 -2.25
CA GLY A 228 -0.67 9.93 -1.02
C GLY A 228 -1.22 8.50 -1.02
N ASP A 229 -1.74 8.02 -2.15
CA ASP A 229 -2.24 6.64 -2.26
C ASP A 229 -1.11 5.61 -2.14
N VAL A 230 0.09 5.96 -2.62
CA VAL A 230 1.29 5.12 -2.49
C VAL A 230 1.68 4.97 -1.03
N THR A 231 1.71 6.07 -0.27
CA THR A 231 2.10 6.05 1.15
C THR A 231 1.02 5.39 2.01
N LEU A 232 -0.26 5.60 1.69
CA LEU A 232 -1.39 4.91 2.31
C LEU A 232 -1.31 3.39 2.10
N MET A 233 -1.04 2.94 0.88
CA MET A 233 -0.93 1.51 0.59
C MET A 233 0.32 0.89 1.22
N ALA A 234 1.42 1.63 1.32
CA ALA A 234 2.59 1.20 2.09
C ALA A 234 2.24 1.01 3.58
N MET A 235 1.44 1.92 4.15
CA MET A 235 0.94 1.79 5.53
C MET A 235 0.04 0.57 5.69
N ILE A 236 -0.99 0.41 4.85
CA ILE A 236 -1.90 -0.75 4.88
C ILE A 236 -1.11 -2.05 4.75
N GLY A 237 -0.14 -2.10 3.84
CA GLY A 237 0.71 -3.27 3.66
C GLY A 237 1.65 -3.54 4.81
N ALA A 238 2.13 -2.52 5.52
CA ALA A 238 2.90 -2.73 6.74
C ALA A 238 2.08 -3.39 7.86
N PHE A 239 0.77 -3.10 7.95
CA PHE A 239 -0.13 -3.68 8.95
C PHE A 239 -0.64 -5.08 8.57
N LEU A 240 -1.00 -5.29 7.30
CA LEU A 240 -1.71 -6.49 6.84
C LEU A 240 -0.80 -7.50 6.13
N GLY A 241 0.38 -7.09 5.68
CA GLY A 241 1.28 -7.92 4.88
C GLY A 241 0.97 -7.88 3.37
N TRP A 242 1.86 -8.46 2.57
CA TRP A 242 1.83 -8.29 1.11
C TRP A 242 0.67 -9.00 0.42
N GLN A 243 0.23 -10.17 0.89
CA GLN A 243 -0.88 -10.91 0.27
C GLN A 243 -2.18 -10.13 0.43
N ALA A 244 -2.46 -9.66 1.65
CA ALA A 244 -3.63 -8.84 1.93
C ALA A 244 -3.62 -7.58 1.08
N THR A 245 -2.47 -6.93 0.97
CA THR A 245 -2.30 -5.73 0.14
C THR A 245 -2.64 -5.96 -1.33
N LEU A 246 -2.23 -7.09 -1.90
CA LEU A 246 -2.61 -7.44 -3.28
C LEU A 246 -4.13 -7.63 -3.42
N ILE A 247 -4.78 -8.27 -2.44
CA ILE A 247 -6.24 -8.42 -2.44
C ILE A 247 -6.92 -7.06 -2.31
N VAL A 248 -6.49 -6.19 -1.38
CA VAL A 248 -7.02 -4.83 -1.21
C VAL A 248 -6.93 -4.03 -2.51
N PHE A 249 -5.80 -4.12 -3.21
CA PHE A 249 -5.62 -3.42 -4.48
C PHE A 249 -6.68 -3.81 -5.52
N PHE A 250 -6.98 -5.10 -5.65
CA PHE A 250 -8.01 -5.57 -6.58
C PHE A 250 -9.43 -5.32 -6.08
N LEU A 251 -9.63 -5.30 -4.76
CA LEU A 251 -10.92 -5.04 -4.15
C LEU A 251 -11.32 -3.55 -4.23
N ALA A 252 -10.34 -2.64 -4.16
CA ALA A 252 -10.58 -1.21 -4.13
C ALA A 252 -11.37 -0.68 -5.34
N PRO A 253 -11.11 -1.07 -6.61
CA PRO A 253 -11.96 -0.70 -7.73
C PRO A 253 -13.42 -1.16 -7.60
N PHE A 254 -13.69 -2.33 -7.01
CA PHE A 254 -15.05 -2.79 -6.77
C PHE A 254 -15.74 -1.99 -5.67
N ALA A 255 -15.02 -1.67 -4.59
CA ALA A 255 -15.51 -0.78 -3.53
C ALA A 255 -15.79 0.62 -4.10
N ALA A 256 -14.88 1.15 -4.92
CA ALA A 256 -15.03 2.41 -5.63
C ALA A 256 -16.25 2.40 -6.54
N LEU A 257 -16.46 1.35 -7.34
CA LEU A 257 -17.60 1.24 -8.23
C LEU A 257 -18.93 1.26 -7.45
N PHE A 258 -19.04 0.45 -6.40
CA PHE A 258 -20.27 0.37 -5.60
C PHE A 258 -20.63 1.70 -4.93
N ILE A 259 -19.64 2.34 -4.31
CA ILE A 259 -19.84 3.61 -3.60
C ILE A 259 -20.04 4.77 -4.59
N SER A 260 -19.27 4.81 -5.69
CA SER A 260 -19.37 5.88 -6.69
C SER A 260 -20.72 5.85 -7.41
N VAL A 261 -21.26 4.67 -7.74
CA VAL A 261 -22.60 4.55 -8.32
C VAL A 261 -23.65 5.03 -7.32
N SER A 262 -23.51 4.65 -6.05
CA SER A 262 -24.43 5.09 -4.98
C SER A 262 -24.37 6.61 -4.76
N GLN A 263 -23.18 7.21 -4.73
CA GLN A 263 -22.99 8.65 -4.61
C GLN A 263 -23.46 9.41 -5.86
N TRP A 264 -23.21 8.88 -7.06
CA TRP A 264 -23.67 9.51 -8.29
C TRP A 264 -25.20 9.62 -8.32
N LEU A 265 -25.89 8.56 -7.85
CA LEU A 265 -27.34 8.53 -7.76
C LEU A 265 -27.90 9.57 -6.78
N LEU A 266 -27.17 9.87 -5.70
CA LEU A 266 -27.61 10.79 -4.64
C LEU A 266 -27.15 12.25 -4.82
N THR A 267 -25.91 12.47 -5.26
CA THR A 267 -25.22 13.76 -5.11
C THR A 267 -24.74 14.38 -6.44
N ARG A 268 -24.73 13.62 -7.55
CA ARG A 268 -24.28 14.04 -8.90
C ARG A 268 -22.88 14.67 -9.02
N ARG A 269 -22.04 14.65 -7.98
CA ARG A 269 -20.64 15.11 -8.05
C ARG A 269 -19.77 14.07 -8.77
N ARG A 270 -18.74 14.53 -9.50
CA ARG A 270 -17.86 13.70 -10.34
C ARG A 270 -16.40 13.64 -9.86
N ASP A 271 -16.04 14.43 -8.84
CA ASP A 271 -14.68 14.45 -8.30
C ASP A 271 -14.60 13.48 -7.15
N ILE A 272 -13.78 12.44 -7.30
CA ILE A 272 -13.74 11.32 -6.36
C ILE A 272 -12.28 11.00 -6.04
N ALA A 273 -11.93 11.14 -4.77
CA ALA A 273 -10.62 10.73 -4.25
C ALA A 273 -10.57 9.19 -4.10
N PHE A 274 -9.42 8.58 -4.42
CA PHE A 274 -9.28 7.12 -4.46
C PHE A 274 -8.94 6.49 -3.10
N GLY A 275 -8.27 7.25 -2.22
CA GLY A 275 -7.86 6.82 -0.88
C GLY A 275 -8.97 6.16 -0.04
N PRO A 276 -10.19 6.69 0.05
CA PRO A 276 -11.28 6.14 0.84
C PRO A 276 -11.70 4.75 0.37
N TYR A 277 -11.53 4.44 -0.91
CA TYR A 277 -11.84 3.13 -1.46
C TYR A 277 -10.76 2.10 -1.19
N LEU A 278 -9.48 2.52 -1.12
CA LEU A 278 -8.42 1.68 -0.58
C LEU A 278 -8.69 1.33 0.88
N CYS A 279 -9.06 2.32 1.70
CA CYS A 279 -9.45 2.11 3.09
C CYS A 279 -10.67 1.20 3.21
N GLY A 280 -11.71 1.41 2.39
CA GLY A 280 -12.90 0.56 2.36
C GLY A 280 -12.59 -0.89 1.98
N GLY A 281 -11.74 -1.11 0.97
CA GLY A 281 -11.26 -2.44 0.60
C GLY A 281 -10.46 -3.11 1.72
N ALA A 282 -9.59 -2.37 2.40
CA ALA A 282 -8.85 -2.88 3.55
C ALA A 282 -9.77 -3.26 4.71
N CYS A 283 -10.76 -2.43 5.04
CA CYS A 283 -11.76 -2.72 6.07
C CYS A 283 -12.56 -3.99 5.75
N TYR A 284 -13.06 -4.10 4.51
CA TYR A 284 -13.80 -5.29 4.08
C TYR A 284 -12.94 -6.55 4.18
N LEU A 285 -11.69 -6.47 3.70
CA LEU A 285 -10.78 -7.61 3.73
C LEU A 285 -10.48 -8.07 5.16
N VAL A 286 -10.28 -7.15 6.12
CA VAL A 286 -10.02 -7.49 7.51
C VAL A 286 -11.21 -8.23 8.14
N VAL A 287 -12.43 -7.77 7.87
CA VAL A 287 -13.65 -8.41 8.40
C VAL A 287 -13.91 -9.78 7.76
N ASP A 288 -13.72 -9.90 6.45
CA ASP A 288 -14.00 -11.11 5.67
C ASP A 288 -12.74 -11.95 5.37
N TRP A 289 -11.68 -11.80 6.18
CA TRP A 289 -10.36 -12.35 5.89
C TRP A 289 -10.38 -13.85 5.67
N ASP A 290 -11.05 -14.63 6.53
CA ASP A 290 -11.06 -16.09 6.46
C ASP A 290 -11.66 -16.60 5.14
N ASN A 291 -12.83 -16.05 4.75
CA ASN A 291 -13.50 -16.44 3.51
C ASN A 291 -12.71 -16.00 2.27
N MET A 292 -12.15 -14.78 2.31
CA MET A 292 -11.32 -14.24 1.24
C MET A 292 -10.04 -15.06 1.07
N TRP A 293 -9.38 -15.40 2.17
CA TRP A 293 -8.13 -16.15 2.17
C TRP A 293 -8.32 -17.57 1.63
N VAL A 294 -9.39 -18.27 2.02
CA VAL A 294 -9.69 -19.62 1.48
C VAL A 294 -9.83 -19.59 -0.05
N ARG A 295 -10.44 -18.54 -0.61
CA ARG A 295 -10.61 -18.37 -2.06
C ARG A 295 -9.33 -17.90 -2.75
N ALA A 296 -8.55 -17.04 -2.10
CA ALA A 296 -7.37 -16.41 -2.70
C ALA A 296 -6.10 -17.27 -2.59
N ARG A 297 -6.02 -18.14 -1.58
CA ARG A 297 -4.86 -18.99 -1.31
C ARG A 297 -4.36 -19.78 -2.55
N PRO A 298 -5.21 -20.42 -3.37
CA PRO A 298 -4.75 -21.14 -4.56
C PRO A 298 -4.01 -20.25 -5.57
N ILE A 299 -4.35 -18.96 -5.64
CA ILE A 299 -3.70 -17.99 -6.54
C ILE A 299 -2.28 -17.69 -6.04
N PHE A 300 -2.12 -17.50 -4.73
CA PHE A 300 -0.81 -17.25 -4.14
C PHE A 300 0.11 -18.48 -4.13
N GLU A 301 -0.47 -19.68 -4.15
CA GLU A 301 0.28 -20.94 -4.32
C GLU A 301 0.97 -21.04 -5.69
N LEU A 302 0.59 -20.22 -6.69
CA LEU A 302 1.22 -20.15 -8.01
C LEU A 302 2.57 -19.39 -8.02
N GLY A 303 2.99 -18.80 -6.90
CA GLY A 303 4.32 -18.20 -6.74
C GLY A 303 4.64 -17.08 -7.73
N LEU A 304 5.72 -17.21 -8.53
CA LEU A 304 6.15 -16.17 -9.51
C LEU A 304 5.11 -15.85 -10.57
N PHE A 305 4.11 -16.72 -10.77
CA PHE A 305 3.00 -16.42 -11.65
C PHE A 305 2.25 -15.16 -11.20
N VAL A 306 2.15 -14.90 -9.89
CA VAL A 306 1.44 -13.72 -9.36
C VAL A 306 2.12 -12.40 -9.78
N PRO A 307 3.41 -12.16 -9.51
CA PRO A 307 4.12 -11.01 -10.07
C PRO A 307 4.08 -10.95 -11.60
N GLY A 308 4.14 -12.09 -12.29
CA GLY A 308 4.03 -12.16 -13.75
C GLY A 308 2.68 -11.64 -14.26
N VAL A 309 1.57 -12.10 -13.66
CA VAL A 309 0.21 -11.64 -13.97
C VAL A 309 0.05 -10.15 -13.67
N LEU A 310 0.60 -9.66 -12.55
CA LEU A 310 0.60 -8.24 -12.22
C LEU A 310 1.36 -7.41 -13.27
N ALA A 311 2.54 -7.86 -13.70
CA ALA A 311 3.32 -7.18 -14.73
C ALA A 311 2.60 -7.14 -16.08
N VAL A 312 1.98 -8.25 -16.49
CA VAL A 312 1.15 -8.32 -17.70
C VAL A 312 -0.06 -7.39 -17.56
N GLY A 313 -0.74 -7.38 -16.42
CA GLY A 313 -1.87 -6.49 -16.14
C GLY A 313 -1.48 -5.01 -16.23
N LEU A 314 -0.34 -4.63 -15.66
CA LEU A 314 0.21 -3.28 -15.77
C LEU A 314 0.53 -2.89 -17.21
N ALA A 315 1.16 -3.80 -17.97
CA ALA A 315 1.46 -3.57 -19.39
C ALA A 315 0.17 -3.39 -20.21
N LEU A 316 -0.83 -4.27 -20.01
CA LEU A 316 -2.13 -4.17 -20.67
C LEU A 316 -2.84 -2.87 -20.32
N MET A 317 -2.84 -2.47 -19.05
CA MET A 317 -3.38 -1.18 -18.61
C MET A 317 -2.71 -0.01 -19.35
N GLY A 318 -1.38 -0.01 -19.46
CA GLY A 318 -0.64 1.01 -20.20
C GLY A 318 -1.05 1.07 -21.67
N VAL A 319 -1.17 -0.09 -22.33
CA VAL A 319 -1.62 -0.19 -23.74
C VAL A 319 -3.05 0.33 -23.90
N LEU A 320 -3.97 -0.06 -23.02
CA LEU A 320 -5.36 0.38 -23.04
C LEU A 320 -5.49 1.90 -22.86
N LEU A 321 -4.73 2.49 -21.93
CA LEU A 321 -4.74 3.93 -21.70
C LEU A 321 -4.17 4.71 -22.89
N ILE A 322 -3.08 4.24 -23.50
CA ILE A 322 -2.53 4.83 -24.72
C ILE A 322 -3.54 4.72 -25.87
N GLY A 323 -4.17 3.55 -26.04
CA GLY A 323 -5.19 3.33 -27.04
C GLY A 323 -6.41 4.23 -26.85
N MET A 324 -6.89 4.39 -25.62
CA MET A 324 -7.97 5.31 -25.27
C MET A 324 -7.61 6.76 -25.55
N ARG A 325 -6.38 7.17 -25.22
CA ARG A 325 -5.89 8.51 -25.51
C ARG A 325 -5.88 8.78 -27.02
N TRP A 326 -5.34 7.85 -27.79
CA TRP A 326 -5.33 7.94 -29.25
C TRP A 326 -6.74 7.96 -29.85
N LEU A 327 -7.65 7.13 -29.33
CA LEU A 327 -9.06 7.13 -29.75
C LEU A 327 -9.75 8.46 -29.45
N ARG A 328 -9.48 9.04 -28.28
CA ARG A 328 -10.04 10.34 -27.88
C ARG A 328 -9.53 11.46 -28.79
N GLU A 329 -8.23 11.49 -29.06
CA GLU A 329 -7.60 12.46 -29.96
C GLU A 329 -8.14 12.34 -31.39
N THR A 330 -8.41 11.13 -31.89
CA THR A 330 -8.94 10.91 -33.24
C THR A 330 -10.45 11.18 -33.38
N LEU A 331 -11.27 10.86 -32.37
CA LEU A 331 -12.72 11.07 -32.42
C LEU A 331 -13.14 12.50 -32.05
N PHE A 332 -12.42 13.17 -31.16
CA PHE A 332 -12.82 14.47 -30.60
C PHE A 332 -11.84 15.61 -30.88
N GLY A 333 -10.62 15.32 -31.34
CA GLY A 333 -9.59 16.33 -31.61
C GLY A 333 -9.80 17.16 -32.89
N GLY A 334 -10.96 17.04 -33.56
CA GLY A 334 -11.31 17.84 -34.74
C GLY A 334 -12.25 19.03 -34.46
N CYS A 335 -12.64 19.29 -33.21
CA CYS A 335 -13.71 20.24 -32.89
C CYS A 335 -13.29 21.45 -32.02
N GLU A 336 -12.01 21.58 -31.67
CA GLU A 336 -11.53 22.69 -30.80
C GLU A 336 -10.89 23.87 -31.56
N ASP A 337 -10.83 23.87 -32.90
CA ASP A 337 -10.20 24.96 -33.67
C ASP A 337 -11.14 26.13 -34.07
N VAL A 338 -12.36 26.22 -33.54
CA VAL A 338 -13.35 27.22 -34.02
C VAL A 338 -13.61 28.42 -33.08
N ASP A 339 -13.22 28.40 -31.80
CA ASP A 339 -13.69 29.43 -30.84
C ASP A 339 -12.64 30.41 -30.28
N ASP A 340 -11.41 30.44 -30.79
CA ASP A 340 -10.36 31.36 -30.26
C ASP A 340 -10.09 32.61 -31.13
N SER A 341 -11.03 32.99 -32.01
CA SER A 341 -10.87 34.18 -32.89
C SER A 341 -11.69 35.42 -32.50
N THR A 342 -12.37 35.43 -31.34
CA THR A 342 -13.23 36.58 -30.95
C THR A 342 -12.95 37.21 -29.59
N THR A 343 -11.80 36.95 -28.96
CA THR A 343 -11.44 37.61 -27.68
C THR A 343 -10.21 38.53 -27.80
N ASP A 344 -10.10 39.26 -28.91
CA ASP A 344 -9.09 40.31 -29.10
C ASP A 344 -9.75 41.64 -29.54
N ALA A 345 -10.73 42.12 -28.77
CA ALA A 345 -11.16 43.51 -28.84
C ALA A 345 -11.93 43.91 -27.57
N ALA A 346 -11.30 44.78 -26.77
CA ALA A 346 -11.88 45.77 -25.85
C ALA A 346 -11.58 45.57 -24.35
N SER A 347 -10.53 46.25 -23.88
CA SER A 347 -10.65 47.19 -22.76
C SER A 347 -9.41 48.11 -22.67
N PRO A 348 -9.57 49.46 -22.66
CA PRO A 348 -8.48 50.40 -22.57
C PRO A 348 -8.12 50.78 -21.11
N ARG A 349 -6.81 50.93 -20.88
CA ARG A 349 -6.11 51.84 -19.94
C ARG A 349 -6.94 52.55 -18.85
N GLU A 350 -6.62 52.25 -17.59
CA GLU A 350 -6.51 53.21 -16.47
C GLU A 350 -5.35 52.69 -15.58
N GLY A 351 -4.42 53.46 -15.00
CA GLY A 351 -4.36 54.91 -14.84
C GLY A 351 -4.34 55.35 -13.38
N LYS A 352 -3.48 54.79 -12.51
CA LYS A 352 -2.77 55.47 -11.39
C LYS A 352 -1.92 54.52 -10.56
#